data_AF-A0A5R2N9H2-F1
#
_entry.id   AF-A0A5R2N9H2-F1
#
_cell.length_a   1.000
_cell.length_b   1.000
_cell.length_c   1.000
_cell.angle_alpha   90.00
_cell.angle_beta   90.00
_cell.angle_gamma   90.00
#
_symmetry.space_group_name_H-M   'P 1'
#
loop_
_entity.id
_entity.type
_entity.pdbx_description
1 polymer ?
#
loop_
_entity_poly.entity_id
_entity_poly.type
_entity_poly.pdbx_seq_one_letter_code
_entity_poly.pdbx_strand_id
1 'polypeptide(L)' 'MRTGLCAAALLASANGAFASGALWCSVDDHQVAFQLDAGVTRGLGGPTFNFRGDLEIKARKAGDSLRKTVFEDQNLA' A
#
# COMPACT_ATOMS: atom_id res chain seq x y z
N MET A 1 -23.04 -3.52 41.44
CA MET A 1 -23.74 -3.17 40.18
C MET A 1 -23.10 -2.01 39.43
N ARG A 2 -22.76 -0.88 40.06
CA ARG A 2 -22.21 0.31 39.37
C ARG A 2 -20.88 0.07 38.65
N THR A 3 -19.95 -0.67 39.25
CA THR A 3 -18.64 -0.99 38.67
C THR A 3 -18.72 -1.86 37.42
N GLY A 4 -19.62 -2.86 37.41
CA GLY A 4 -19.85 -3.71 36.24
C GLY A 4 -20.44 -2.94 35.05
N LEU A 5 -21.34 -1.97 35.33
CA LEU A 5 -21.92 -1.11 34.29
C LEU A 5 -20.86 -0.20 33.65
N CYS A 6 -19.97 0.39 34.46
CA CYS A 6 -18.87 1.22 33.97
C CYS A 6 -17.86 0.41 33.14
N ALA A 7 -17.51 -0.81 33.58
CA ALA A 7 -16.59 -1.68 32.83
C ALA A 7 -17.17 -2.10 31.47
N ALA A 8 -18.47 -2.44 31.43
CA ALA A 8 -19.16 -2.77 30.18
C ALA A 8 -19.19 -1.57 29.20
N ALA A 9 -19.45 -0.36 29.70
CA ALA A 9 -19.43 0.85 28.88
C ALA A 9 -18.03 1.16 28.30
N LEU A 10 -16.97 0.96 29.09
CA LEU A 10 -15.58 1.12 28.64
C LEU A 10 -15.22 0.09 27.54
N LEU A 11 -15.58 -1.17 27.73
CA LEU A 11 -15.35 -2.21 26.72
C LEU A 11 -16.14 -1.96 25.43
N ALA A 12 -17.37 -1.44 25.54
CA ALA A 12 -18.18 -1.06 24.37
C ALA A 12 -17.61 0.15 23.61
N SER A 13 -16.77 0.96 24.24
CA SER A 13 -16.10 2.11 23.59
C SER A 13 -14.81 1.74 22.84
N ALA A 14 -14.33 0.49 22.96
CA ALA A 14 -13.19 -0.01 22.22
C ALA A 14 -13.57 -0.30 20.76
N ASN A 15 -13.68 0.74 19.95
CA ASN A 15 -13.79 0.59 18.50
C ASN A 15 -12.44 0.23 17.90
N GLY A 16 -12.44 -0.50 16.78
CA GLY A 16 -11.22 -0.83 16.04
C GLY A 16 -10.49 0.44 15.60
N ALA A 17 -9.17 0.49 15.78
CA ALA A 17 -8.36 1.57 15.22
C ALA A 17 -8.38 1.47 13.69
N PHE A 18 -9.03 2.43 13.04
CA PHE A 18 -9.07 2.53 11.58
C PHE A 18 -7.90 3.37 11.10
N ALA A 19 -6.78 2.72 10.77
CA ALA A 19 -5.65 3.37 10.13
C ALA A 19 -5.83 3.34 8.60
N SER A 20 -5.78 4.51 7.98
CA SER A 20 -5.40 4.66 6.58
C SER A 20 -3.91 4.94 6.51
N GLY A 21 -3.31 4.65 5.36
CA GLY A 21 -1.89 4.89 5.16
C GLY A 21 -1.52 4.94 3.69
N ALA A 22 -0.24 5.14 3.45
CA ALA A 22 0.35 5.01 2.13
C ALA A 22 1.65 4.22 2.24
N LEU A 23 1.93 3.43 1.22
CA LEU A 23 3.22 2.78 1.01
C LEU A 23 3.93 3.59 -0.08
N TRP A 24 5.16 4.03 0.21
CA TRP A 24 6.03 4.67 -0.77
C TRP A 24 7.42 4.07 -0.65
N CYS A 25 7.93 3.54 -1.75
CA CYS A 25 9.28 3.01 -1.84
C CYS A 25 9.87 3.40 -3.20
N SER A 26 11.10 3.90 -3.19
CA SER A 26 11.82 4.21 -4.44
C SER A 26 13.30 3.88 -4.31
N VAL A 27 13.87 3.46 -5.43
CA VAL A 27 15.31 3.30 -5.62
C VAL A 27 15.66 3.80 -7.01
N ASP A 28 16.74 4.56 -7.08
CA ASP A 28 17.27 5.08 -8.32
C ASP A 28 18.80 4.91 -8.31
N ASP A 29 19.28 3.87 -8.99
CA ASP A 29 20.71 3.60 -9.11
C ASP A 29 21.13 3.41 -10.58
N HIS A 30 22.38 2.97 -10.79
CA HIS A 30 22.95 2.77 -12.13
C HIS A 30 22.40 1.54 -12.87
N GLN A 31 21.78 0.60 -12.18
CA GLN A 31 21.25 -0.66 -12.71
C GLN A 31 19.72 -0.61 -12.88
N VAL A 32 19.02 0.07 -11.97
CA VAL A 32 17.56 0.07 -11.89
C VAL A 32 17.02 1.40 -11.38
N ALA A 33 15.90 1.84 -11.94
CA ALA A 33 14.99 2.75 -11.27
C ALA A 33 13.70 1.98 -10.95
N PHE A 34 13.27 2.01 -9.70
CA PHE A 34 12.04 1.38 -9.26
C PHE A 34 11.30 2.31 -8.31
N GLN A 35 10.00 2.45 -8.52
CA GLN A 35 9.11 3.21 -7.67
C GLN A 35 7.82 2.43 -7.45
N LEU A 36 7.32 2.50 -6.22
CA LEU A 36 6.07 1.91 -5.80
C LEU A 36 5.32 2.88 -4.89
N ASP A 37 4.07 3.14 -5.26
CA ASP A 37 3.13 3.98 -4.53
C ASP A 37 1.81 3.21 -4.35
N ALA A 38 1.28 3.18 -3.13
CA ALA A 38 -0.03 2.59 -2.88
C ALA A 38 -0.74 3.29 -1.73
N GLY A 39 -2.01 3.65 -1.92
CA GLY A 39 -2.89 4.04 -0.83
C GLY A 39 -3.51 2.83 -0.16
N VAL A 40 -3.54 2.81 1.18
CA VAL A 40 -4.20 1.77 1.97
C VAL A 40 -5.36 2.42 2.73
N THR A 41 -6.58 1.95 2.48
CA THR A 41 -7.80 2.48 3.12
C THR A 41 -8.74 1.34 3.49
N ARG A 42 -9.65 1.60 4.44
CA ARG A 42 -10.74 0.68 4.79
C ARG A 42 -12.13 1.22 4.41
N GLY A 43 -12.20 2.41 3.81
CA GLY A 43 -13.45 3.14 3.57
C GLY A 43 -13.95 3.20 2.12
N LEU A 44 -13.14 2.76 1.14
CA LEU A 44 -13.44 2.93 -0.30
C LEU A 44 -13.67 1.60 -1.06
N GLY A 45 -14.02 0.52 -0.37
CA GLY A 45 -14.42 -0.74 -1.02
C GLY A 45 -13.30 -1.76 -1.30
N GLY A 46 -12.04 -1.46 -0.96
CA GLY A 46 -10.91 -2.39 -1.03
C GLY A 46 -9.77 -1.98 -0.09
N PRO A 47 -8.86 -2.90 0.30
CA PRO A 47 -7.76 -2.62 1.21
C PRO A 47 -6.70 -1.68 0.61
N THR A 48 -6.58 -1.68 -0.72
CA THR A 48 -5.61 -0.88 -1.50
C THR A 48 -6.33 -0.12 -2.59
N PHE A 49 -5.87 1.10 -2.89
CA PHE A 49 -6.38 1.93 -3.98
C PHE A 49 -5.24 2.79 -4.54
N ASN A 50 -5.30 3.09 -5.84
CA ASN A 50 -4.25 3.84 -6.55
C ASN A 50 -2.87 3.17 -6.44
N PHE A 51 -2.81 1.84 -6.61
CA PHE A 51 -1.53 1.15 -6.71
C PHE A 51 -0.86 1.50 -8.04
N ARG A 52 0.36 2.01 -7.96
CA ARG A 52 1.19 2.31 -9.10
C ARG A 52 2.62 1.87 -8.83
N GLY A 53 3.18 1.11 -9.77
CA GLY A 53 4.59 0.76 -9.79
C GLY A 53 5.22 1.10 -11.12
N ASP A 54 6.43 1.62 -11.11
CA ASP A 54 7.23 1.88 -12.29
C ASP A 54 8.59 1.18 -12.09
N LEU A 55 8.97 0.29 -13.01
CA LEU A 55 10.26 -0.38 -13.03
C LEU A 55 10.96 -0.06 -14.35
N GLU A 56 12.20 0.41 -14.27
CA GLU A 56 13.08 0.62 -15.40
C GLU A 56 14.43 -0.06 -15.17
N ILE A 57 14.78 -0.97 -16.07
CA ILE A 57 16.08 -1.64 -16.08
C ILE A 57 17.05 -0.82 -16.92
N LYS A 58 18.02 -0.20 -16.26
CA LYS A 58 19.07 0.63 -16.88
C LYS A 58 20.28 -0.19 -17.33
N ALA A 59 20.42 -1.42 -16.83
CA ALA A 59 21.49 -2.32 -17.22
C ALA A 59 21.47 -2.58 -18.74
N ARG A 60 22.61 -2.35 -19.42
CA ARG A 60 22.76 -2.41 -20.89
C ARG A 60 22.30 -3.71 -21.57
N LYS A 61 22.14 -4.80 -20.81
CA LYS A 61 21.77 -6.12 -21.34
C LYS A 61 20.25 -6.37 -21.37
N ALA A 62 19.42 -5.47 -20.84
CA ALA A 62 17.98 -5.61 -20.95
C ALA A 62 17.53 -5.38 -22.40
N GLY A 63 16.83 -6.36 -22.99
CA GLY A 63 16.15 -6.16 -24.26
C GLY A 63 15.09 -5.05 -24.14
N ASP A 64 14.78 -4.38 -25.25
CA ASP A 64 13.89 -3.20 -25.29
C ASP A 64 12.52 -3.47 -24.65
N SER A 65 11.99 -4.67 -24.82
CA SER A 65 10.71 -5.10 -24.24
C SER A 65 10.72 -5.27 -22.72
N LEU A 66 11.91 -5.44 -22.11
CA LEU A 66 12.08 -5.60 -20.67
C LEU A 66 12.61 -4.32 -20.01
N ARG A 67 12.83 -3.26 -20.80
CA ARG A 67 13.42 -2.00 -20.34
C ARG A 67 12.54 -1.34 -19.30
N LYS A 68 11.23 -1.34 -19.51
CA LYS A 68 10.27 -0.64 -18.67
C LYS A 68 9.03 -1.49 -18.44
N THR A 69 8.54 -1.50 -17.21
CA THR A 69 7.31 -2.15 -16.82
C THR A 69 6.53 -1.23 -15.88
N VAL A 70 5.24 -1.10 -16.13
CA VAL A 70 4.31 -0.36 -15.28
C VAL A 70 3.36 -1.35 -14.64
N PHE A 71 3.13 -1.20 -13.35
CA PHE A 71 2.18 -1.97 -12.57
C PHE A 71 1.05 -1.05 -12.11
N GLU A 72 -0.18 -1.51 -12.26
CA GLU A 72 -1.40 -0.78 -11.84
C GLU A 72 -2.31 -1.72 -11.03
N ASP A 73 -3.48 -1.22 -10.60
CA ASP A 73 -4.43 -1.97 -9.77
C ASP A 73 -4.75 -3.37 -10.35
N GLN A 74 -4.79 -3.53 -11.67
CA GLN A 74 -5.02 -4.82 -12.35
C GLN A 74 -3.92 -5.88 -12.10
N ASN A 75 -2.76 -5.48 -11.58
CA ASN A 75 -1.65 -6.35 -11.22
C ASN A 75 -1.70 -6.79 -9.75
N LEU A 76 -2.68 -6.31 -8.97
CA LEU A 76 -2.95 -6.79 -7.62
C LEU A 76 -3.76 -8.09 -7.71
N ALA A 77 -3.23 -9.17 -7.11
CA ALA A 77 -3.85 -10.50 -7.11
C ALA A 77 -5.09 -10.60 -6.21
#